data_AF-A0A842RL79-F1
#
_entry.id   AF-A0A842RL79-F1
#
_cell.length_a   1.000
_cell.length_b   1.000
_cell.length_c   1.000
_cell.angle_alpha   90.00
_cell.angle_beta   90.00
_cell.angle_gamma   90.00
#
_symmetry.space_group_name_H-M   'P 1'
#
loop_
_entity.id
_entity.type
_entity.pdbx_description
1 polymer ?
#
loop_
_entity_poly.entity_id
_entity_poly.type
_entity_poly.pdbx_seq_one_letter_code
_entity_poly.pdbx_strand_id
1 'polypeptide(L)' 'MTDIRFSFSQDILEKMKKYPEINWEKVAQCAIENYLEKLEVANKLAEKSNFTLEEADKFGDEIKEKMWQRYKYYLETLKK' A
#
# COMPACT_ATOMS: atom_id res chain seq x y z
N MET A 1 -25.73 15.93 3.37
CA MET A 1 -25.32 14.56 3.70
C MET A 1 -25.94 13.64 2.67
N THR A 2 -25.20 12.61 2.27
CA THR A 2 -25.66 11.61 1.30
C THR A 2 -25.61 10.25 1.98
N ASP A 3 -26.71 9.50 1.93
CA ASP A 3 -26.79 8.18 2.56
C ASP A 3 -26.25 7.10 1.64
N ILE A 4 -25.38 6.25 2.18
CA ILE A 4 -24.86 5.06 1.49
C ILE A 4 -25.31 3.83 2.28
N ARG A 5 -25.88 2.84 1.58
CA ARG A 5 -26.31 1.56 2.18
C ARG A 5 -25.32 0.47 1.85
N PHE A 6 -24.85 -0.24 2.87
CA PHE A 6 -23.96 -1.39 2.74
C PHE A 6 -24.69 -2.68 3.14
N SER A 7 -24.45 -3.75 2.40
CA SER A 7 -24.81 -5.10 2.81
C SER A 7 -23.66 -5.71 3.61
N PHE A 8 -23.97 -6.23 4.79
CA PHE A 8 -23.04 -6.97 5.63
C PHE A 8 -23.50 -8.43 5.76
N SER A 9 -22.55 -9.35 5.89
CA SER A 9 -22.90 -10.73 6.25
C SER A 9 -23.48 -10.78 7.66
N GLN A 10 -24.31 -11.80 7.91
CA GLN A 10 -24.92 -12.06 9.21
C GLN A 10 -23.86 -12.11 10.33
N ASP A 11 -22.75 -12.83 10.07
CA ASP A 11 -21.64 -13.01 11.02
C ASP A 11 -20.99 -11.68 11.45
N ILE A 12 -20.85 -10.74 10.51
CA ILE A 12 -20.28 -9.41 10.80
C ILE A 12 -21.26 -8.62 11.68
N LEU A 13 -22.54 -8.63 11.33
CA LEU A 13 -23.57 -7.94 12.12
C LEU A 13 -23.64 -8.49 13.54
N GLU A 14 -23.56 -9.81 13.73
CA GLU A 14 -23.53 -10.41 15.06
C GLU A 14 -22.31 -9.99 15.87
N LYS A 15 -21.13 -9.88 15.23
CA LYS A 15 -19.93 -9.38 15.91
C LYS A 15 -20.04 -7.90 16.26
N MET A 16 -20.61 -7.08 15.39
CA MET A 16 -20.82 -5.64 15.65
C MET A 16 -21.79 -5.43 16.81
N LYS A 17 -22.86 -6.21 16.88
CA LYS A 17 -23.86 -6.15 17.97
C LYS A 17 -23.28 -6.46 19.36
N LYS A 18 -22.15 -7.17 19.44
CA LYS A 18 -21.45 -7.42 20.72
C LYS A 18 -20.79 -6.17 21.29
N TYR A 19 -20.58 -5.13 20.47
CA TYR A 19 -19.96 -3.87 20.85
C TYR A 19 -20.88 -2.68 20.49
N PRO A 20 -22.02 -2.54 21.18
CA PRO A 20 -22.99 -1.47 20.92
C PRO A 20 -22.47 -0.07 21.26
N GLU A 21 -21.42 0.04 22.07
CA GLU A 21 -20.76 1.29 22.44
C GLU A 21 -19.98 1.93 21.29
N ILE A 22 -19.71 1.17 20.23
CA ILE A 22 -18.95 1.65 19.08
C ILE A 22 -19.87 2.36 18.08
N ASN A 23 -19.50 3.59 17.70
CA ASN A 23 -20.15 4.29 16.59
C ASN A 23 -19.64 3.72 15.25
N TRP A 24 -20.31 2.67 14.78
CA TRP A 24 -19.95 1.98 13.53
C TRP A 24 -20.07 2.85 12.28
N GLU A 25 -20.95 3.86 12.28
CA GLU A 25 -21.05 4.82 11.18
C GLU A 25 -19.77 5.66 11.07
N LYS A 26 -19.27 6.18 12.21
CA LYS A 26 -18.02 6.92 12.24
C LYS A 26 -16.83 6.06 11.85
N VAL A 27 -16.81 4.79 12.27
CA VAL A 27 -15.77 3.83 11.85
C VAL A 27 -15.77 3.64 10.34
N ALA A 28 -16.96 3.48 9.74
CA ALA A 28 -17.09 3.34 8.30
C ALA A 28 -16.62 4.59 7.55
N GLN A 29 -17.02 5.79 8.01
CA GLN A 29 -16.58 7.06 7.43
C GLN A 29 -15.06 7.19 7.46
N CYS A 30 -14.43 7.00 8.62
CA CYS A 30 -12.98 7.07 8.75
C CYS A 30 -12.26 6.02 7.89
N ALA A 31 -12.80 4.80 7.77
CA ALA A 31 -12.22 3.77 6.92
C ALA A 31 -12.24 4.18 5.43
N ILE A 32 -13.35 4.78 4.97
CA ILE A 32 -13.49 5.26 3.60
C ILE A 32 -12.54 6.44 3.35
N GLU A 33 -12.50 7.44 4.24
CA GLU A 33 -11.60 8.60 4.12
C GLU A 33 -10.14 8.17 4.03
N ASN A 34 -9.69 7.29 4.93
CA ASN A 34 -8.32 6.79 4.93
C ASN A 34 -7.99 6.00 3.65
N TYR A 35 -8.96 5.29 3.07
CA TYR A 35 -8.75 4.55 1.84
C TYR A 35 -8.69 5.50 0.63
N LEU A 36 -9.54 6.52 0.59
CA LEU A 36 -9.51 7.56 -0.43
C LEU A 36 -8.18 8.32 -0.40
N GLU A 37 -7.67 8.69 0.78
CA GLU A 37 -6.38 9.35 0.90
C GLU A 37 -5.24 8.50 0.32
N LYS A 38 -5.24 7.19 0.60
CA LYS A 38 -4.27 6.25 0.01
C LYS A 38 -4.36 6.20 -1.51
N LEU A 39 -5.58 6.15 -2.05
CA LEU A 39 -5.79 6.17 -3.50
C LEU A 39 -5.34 7.50 -4.12
N GLU A 40 -5.62 8.64 -3.49
CA GLU A 40 -5.17 9.94 -3.96
C GLU A 40 -3.65 10.06 -3.96
N VAL A 41 -2.97 9.58 -2.92
CA VAL A 41 -1.51 9.57 -2.87
C VAL A 41 -0.94 8.66 -3.96
N ALA A 42 -1.50 7.45 -4.12
CA ALA A 42 -1.08 6.52 -5.16
C ALA A 42 -1.28 7.11 -6.56
N ASN A 43 -2.43 7.75 -6.81
CA ASN A 43 -2.73 8.41 -8.07
C ASN A 43 -1.81 9.62 -8.29
N LYS A 44 -1.57 10.47 -7.30
CA LYS A 44 -0.63 11.61 -7.42
C LYS A 44 0.80 11.15 -7.69
N LEU A 45 1.21 10.02 -7.12
CA LEU A 45 2.51 9.40 -7.41
C LEU A 45 2.55 8.86 -8.85
N ALA A 46 1.50 8.16 -9.28
CA ALA A 46 1.40 7.62 -10.63
C ALA A 46 1.29 8.72 -11.71
N GLU A 47 0.50 9.77 -11.48
CA GLU A 47 0.32 10.90 -12.41
C GLU A 47 1.62 11.71 -12.58
N LYS A 48 2.41 11.88 -11.52
CA LYS A 48 3.73 12.54 -11.61
C LYS A 48 4.82 11.62 -12.15
N SER A 49 4.52 10.34 -12.28
CA SER A 49 5.46 9.32 -12.68
C SER A 49 5.29 9.02 -14.18
N ASN A 50 6.23 9.51 -14.98
CA ASN A 50 6.43 8.99 -16.35
C ASN A 50 7.11 7.60 -16.34
N PHE A 51 7.30 6.99 -15.16
CA PHE A 51 8.03 5.74 -14.98
C PHE A 51 7.35 4.60 -15.74
N THR A 52 7.93 4.24 -16.87
CA THR A 52 7.47 3.17 -17.74
C THR A 52 7.95 1.80 -17.25
N LEU A 53 7.34 0.73 -17.76
CA LEU A 53 7.79 -0.63 -17.49
C LEU A 53 9.24 -0.87 -17.96
N GLU A 54 9.64 -0.25 -19.08
CA GLU A 54 11.01 -0.34 -19.59
C GLU A 54 12.03 0.34 -18.67
N GLU A 55 11.68 1.50 -18.11
CA GLU A 55 12.50 2.17 -17.09
C GLU A 55 12.58 1.36 -15.78
N ALA A 56 11.51 0.67 -15.41
CA ALA A 56 11.49 -0.24 -14.26
C ALA A 56 12.47 -1.40 -14.44
N ASP A 57 12.47 -2.04 -15.61
CA ASP A 57 13.39 -3.14 -15.94
C ASP A 57 14.84 -2.66 -15.95
N LYS A 58 15.13 -1.55 -16.62
CA LYS A 58 16.47 -0.95 -16.66
C LYS A 58 16.97 -0.62 -15.26
N PHE A 59 16.13 0.00 -14.43
CA PHE A 59 16.48 0.32 -13.05
C PHE A 59 16.71 -0.92 -12.20
N GLY A 60 15.92 -1.98 -12.41
CA GLY A 60 16.10 -3.27 -11.77
C GLY A 60 17.47 -3.89 -12.08
N ASP A 61 17.92 -3.82 -13.32
CA ASP A 61 19.23 -4.33 -13.73
C ASP A 61 20.38 -3.48 -13.17
N GLU A 62 20.25 -2.15 -13.16
CA GLU A 62 21.22 -1.26 -12.51
C GLU A 62 21.38 -1.55 -11.01
N ILE A 63 20.27 -1.82 -10.30
CA ILE A 63 20.31 -2.20 -8.88
C ILE A 63 21.01 -3.54 -8.70
N LYS A 64 20.66 -4.57 -9.49
CA LYS A 64 21.29 -5.89 -9.40
C LYS A 64 22.79 -5.80 -9.60
N GLU A 65 23.23 -5.03 -10.60
CA GLU A 65 24.64 -4.85 -10.89
C GLU A 65 25.37 -4.14 -9.73
N LYS A 66 24.83 -3.03 -9.20
CA LYS A 66 25.41 -2.34 -8.05
C LYS A 66 25.49 -3.24 -6.80
N MET A 67 24.44 -4.02 -6.55
CA MET A 67 24.41 -4.98 -5.44
C MET A 67 25.46 -6.07 -5.62
N TRP A 68 25.61 -6.60 -6.83
CA TRP A 68 26.64 -7.57 -7.17
C TRP A 68 28.04 -7.01 -6.97
N GLN A 69 28.31 -5.79 -7.44
CA GLN A 69 29.62 -5.15 -7.24
C GLN A 69 29.96 -4.97 -5.76
N ARG A 70 28.98 -4.52 -4.95
CA ARG A 70 29.15 -4.38 -3.51
C ARG A 70 29.43 -5.72 -2.83
N TYR A 71 28.70 -6.77 -3.22
CA TYR A 71 28.89 -8.11 -2.67
C TYR A 71 30.23 -8.71 -3.08
N LYS A 72 30.63 -8.53 -4.34
CA LYS A 72 31.95 -8.95 -4.86
C LYS A 72 33.08 -8.28 -4.08
N TYR A 73 33.01 -6.96 -3.89
CA TYR A 73 33.97 -6.22 -3.07
C TYR A 73 34.07 -6.78 -1.65
N TYR A 74 32.93 -7.04 -1.00
CA TYR A 74 32.89 -7.65 0.32
C TYR A 74 33.60 -9.02 0.36
N LEU A 75 33.32 -9.90 -0.60
CA LEU A 75 33.99 -11.21 -0.69
C LEU A 75 35.50 -11.10 -0.94
N GLU A 76 35.93 -10.14 -1.75
CA GLU A 76 37.36 -9.88 -2.00
C GLU A 76 38.07 -9.33 -0.76
N THR A 77 37.40 -8.50 0.05
CA THR A 77 37.95 -8.00 1.32
C THR A 77 38.04 -9.06 2.42
N LEU A 78 37.20 -10.09 2.40
CA LEU A 78 37.27 -11.22 3.34
C LEU A 78 38.35 -12.26 2.99
N LYS A 79 38.82 -12.27 1.74
CA LYS A 79 39.85 -13.21 1.25
C LYS A 79 41.28 -12.68 1.40
N LYS A 80 41.45 -11.45 1.92
CA LYS A 80 42.74 -10.86 2.32
C LYS A 80 42.91 -10.97 3.82
#